data_AF-A0A2D9S1U3-F1
#
_entry.id   AF-A0A2D9S1U3-F1
#
_cell.length_a   1.000
_cell.length_b   1.000
_cell.length_c   1.000
_cell.angle_alpha   90.00
_cell.angle_beta   90.00
_cell.angle_gamma   90.00
#
_symmetry.space_group_name_H-M   'P 1'
#
loop_
_entity.id
_entity.type
_entity.pdbx_description
1 polymer ?
#
loop_
_entity_poly.entity_id
_entity_poly.type
_entity_poly.pdbx_seq_one_letter_code
_entity_poly.pdbx_strand_id
1 'polypeptide(L)'
;MEDFVLAGYELCGAEDDGFTIFMFVNSKNENDGFTLSLRDHEGNSDHNAIFYEGTESVPESFKPFIISQLNTAIRENENDKELVSIFSRGINGLCV
;
A
#
# COMPACT_ATOMS: atom_id res chain seq x y z
N MET A 1 4.86 -13.54 -13.30
CA MET A 1 4.40 -12.64 -12.24
C MET A 1 3.03 -12.19 -12.66
N GLU A 2 2.02 -12.39 -11.84
CA GLU A 2 0.63 -12.04 -12.18
C GLU A 2 0.54 -10.54 -12.47
N ASP A 3 -0.26 -10.16 -13.48
CA ASP A 3 -0.30 -8.78 -14.00
C ASP A 3 -1.18 -7.89 -13.11
N PHE A 4 -0.91 -7.84 -11.81
CA PHE A 4 -1.60 -6.92 -10.90
C PHE A 4 -1.14 -5.47 -11.15
N VAL A 5 -2.01 -4.52 -10.87
CA VAL A 5 -1.72 -3.07 -10.92
C VAL A 5 -2.35 -2.38 -9.72
N LEU A 6 -1.74 -1.29 -9.25
CA LEU A 6 -2.36 -0.44 -8.24
C LEU A 6 -3.60 0.24 -8.85
N ALA A 7 -4.79 -0.13 -8.38
CA ALA A 7 -6.06 0.40 -8.85
C ALA A 7 -6.47 1.67 -8.12
N GLY A 8 -6.01 1.83 -6.87
CA GLY A 8 -6.33 2.99 -6.06
C GLY A 8 -5.92 2.80 -4.61
N TYR A 9 -6.30 3.77 -3.80
CA TYR A 9 -6.12 3.73 -2.36
C TYR A 9 -7.32 4.39 -1.67
N GLU A 10 -7.56 4.02 -0.42
CA GLU A 10 -8.58 4.62 0.43
C GLU A 10 -8.01 4.89 1.82
N LEU A 11 -8.27 6.08 2.35
CA LEU A 11 -7.90 6.48 3.70
C LEU A 11 -9.05 6.12 4.65
N CYS A 12 -8.81 5.18 5.56
CA CYS A 12 -9.82 4.63 6.46
C CYS A 12 -9.43 4.87 7.92
N GLY A 13 -10.25 5.57 8.69
CA GLY A 13 -10.09 5.66 10.15
C GLY A 13 -10.43 7.02 10.75
N ALA A 14 -10.54 7.05 12.07
CA ALA A 14 -10.69 8.28 12.87
C ALA A 14 -9.32 8.72 13.41
N GLU A 15 -9.22 9.98 13.88
CA GLU A 15 -7.99 10.75 14.16
C GLU A 15 -6.80 10.00 14.81
N ASP A 16 -7.02 8.89 15.52
CA ASP A 16 -5.99 8.13 16.28
C ASP A 16 -5.72 6.67 15.83
N ASP A 17 -6.50 6.07 14.92
CA ASP A 17 -6.32 4.66 14.48
C ASP A 17 -6.73 4.50 13.00
N GLY A 18 -5.91 5.11 12.14
CA GLY A 18 -6.06 5.12 10.69
C GLY A 18 -5.25 4.05 9.97
N PHE A 19 -5.81 3.61 8.83
CA PHE A 19 -5.18 2.76 7.83
C PHE A 19 -5.32 3.41 6.45
N THR A 20 -4.25 3.40 5.68
CA THR A 20 -4.36 3.51 4.22
C THR A 20 -4.53 2.09 3.65
N ILE A 21 -5.59 1.88 2.88
CA ILE A 21 -5.80 0.66 2.10
C ILE A 21 -5.33 0.87 0.67
N PHE A 22 -4.35 0.11 0.20
CA PHE A 22 -3.96 0.04 -1.21
C PHE A 22 -4.68 -1.11 -1.89
N MET A 23 -5.31 -0.86 -3.03
CA MET A 23 -6.06 -1.85 -3.79
C MET A 23 -5.29 -2.23 -5.05
N PHE A 24 -5.06 -3.53 -5.23
CA PHE A 24 -4.42 -4.09 -6.41
C PHE A 24 -5.40 -4.98 -7.15
N VAL A 25 -5.50 -4.81 -8.48
CA VAL A 25 -6.38 -5.63 -9.33
C VAL A 25 -5.57 -6.27 -10.44
N ASN A 26 -5.95 -7.48 -10.83
CA ASN A 26 -5.37 -8.18 -11.95
C ASN A 26 -5.82 -7.47 -13.23
N SER A 27 -4.87 -6.95 -14.01
CA SER A 27 -5.14 -6.22 -15.25
C SER A 27 -5.86 -7.04 -16.32
N LYS A 28 -5.90 -8.37 -16.19
CA LYS A 28 -6.66 -9.27 -17.06
C LYS A 28 -8.05 -9.61 -16.51
N ASN A 29 -8.29 -9.42 -15.22
CA ASN A 29 -9.56 -9.68 -14.56
C ASN A 29 -9.69 -8.83 -13.28
N GLU A 30 -10.40 -7.71 -13.35
CA GLU A 30 -10.55 -6.78 -12.22
C GLU A 30 -11.28 -7.37 -11.00
N ASN A 31 -11.94 -8.54 -11.14
CA ASN A 31 -12.55 -9.27 -10.01
C ASN A 31 -11.53 -10.08 -9.19
N ASP A 32 -10.30 -10.21 -9.70
CA ASP A 32 -9.18 -10.85 -9.04
C ASP A 32 -8.23 -9.75 -8.56
N GLY A 33 -7.96 -9.70 -7.27
CA GLY A 33 -7.31 -8.57 -6.63
C GLY A 33 -6.89 -8.87 -5.21
N PHE A 34 -6.11 -7.97 -4.64
CA PHE A 34 -5.72 -8.04 -3.25
C PHE A 34 -5.58 -6.64 -2.65
N THR A 35 -5.56 -6.57 -1.33
CA THR A 35 -5.39 -5.33 -0.57
C THR A 35 -4.16 -5.35 0.31
N LEU A 36 -3.56 -4.17 0.50
CA LEU A 36 -2.56 -3.93 1.52
C LEU A 36 -3.05 -2.85 2.47
N SER A 37 -2.98 -3.11 3.77
CA SER A 37 -3.32 -2.14 4.81
C SER A 37 -2.05 -1.58 5.42
N LEU A 38 -1.78 -0.30 5.21
CA LEU A 38 -0.70 0.45 5.85
C LEU A 38 -1.24 1.13 7.11
N ARG A 39 -0.66 0.81 8.27
CA ARG A 39 -0.98 1.52 9.51
C ARG A 39 -0.23 2.85 9.57
N ASP A 40 -0.97 3.96 9.52
CA ASP A 40 -0.38 5.26 9.17
C ASP A 40 -0.64 6.43 10.15
N HIS A 41 -1.49 6.27 11.17
CA HIS A 41 -1.86 7.35 12.11
C HIS A 41 -1.17 7.29 13.49
N GLU A 42 -0.91 8.48 14.07
CA GLU A 42 -0.17 8.73 15.31
C GLU A 42 -0.84 8.11 16.54
N GLY A 43 -0.18 7.11 17.14
CA GLY A 43 -0.67 6.48 18.37
C GLY A 43 0.04 5.18 18.75
N ASN A 44 0.66 4.48 17.80
CA ASN A 44 1.32 3.20 18.03
C ASN A 44 2.75 3.14 17.46
N SER A 45 3.64 2.35 18.08
CA SER A 45 5.04 2.21 17.65
C SER A 45 5.24 1.44 16.34
N ASP A 46 4.17 0.88 15.76
CA ASP A 46 4.14 0.08 14.54
C ASP A 46 3.81 0.91 13.29
N HIS A 47 4.07 2.22 13.36
CA HIS A 47 4.05 3.11 12.21
C HIS A 47 4.80 2.49 11.02
N ASN A 48 4.10 2.39 9.88
CA ASN A 48 4.55 1.76 8.64
C ASN A 48 4.41 0.23 8.59
N ALA A 49 3.73 -0.42 9.53
CA ALA A 49 3.37 -1.83 9.34
C ALA A 49 2.43 -1.98 8.13
N ILE A 50 2.77 -2.89 7.22
CA ILE A 50 1.92 -3.30 6.11
C ILE A 50 1.40 -4.72 6.36
N PHE A 51 0.09 -4.89 6.14
CA PHE A 51 -0.59 -6.16 6.20
C PHE A 51 -1.22 -6.51 4.85
N TYR A 52 -0.99 -7.74 4.39
CA TYR A 52 -1.66 -8.34 3.23
C TYR A 52 -3.03 -8.87 3.65
N GLU A 53 -4.08 -8.54 2.89
CA GLU A 53 -5.47 -8.93 3.22
C GLU A 53 -5.85 -8.61 4.67
N GLY A 54 -5.33 -7.48 5.17
CA GLY A 54 -5.60 -6.92 6.49
C GLY A 54 -4.83 -7.53 7.67
N THR A 55 -4.40 -8.80 7.60
CA THR A 55 -3.78 -9.47 8.78
C THR A 55 -2.50 -10.25 8.49
N GLU A 56 -2.22 -10.58 7.23
CA GLU A 56 -1.10 -11.45 6.88
C GLU A 56 0.17 -10.65 6.57
N SER A 57 1.32 -11.32 6.64
CA SER A 57 2.56 -10.76 6.10
C SER A 57 2.55 -10.78 4.58
N VAL A 58 3.07 -9.73 3.95
CA VAL A 58 3.18 -9.68 2.49
C VAL A 58 4.11 -10.79 1.99
N PRO A 59 3.69 -11.63 1.03
CA PRO A 59 4.56 -12.62 0.43
C PRO A 59 5.85 -11.99 -0.13
N GLU A 60 7.01 -12.55 0.20
CA GLU A 60 8.33 -12.03 -0.26
C GLU A 60 8.42 -11.93 -1.78
N SER A 61 7.78 -12.85 -2.51
CA SER A 61 7.71 -12.83 -3.96
C SER A 61 6.94 -11.63 -4.52
N PHE A 62 6.03 -11.03 -3.75
CA PHE A 62 5.19 -9.92 -4.16
C PHE A 62 5.82 -8.56 -3.83
N LYS A 63 6.69 -8.49 -2.81
CA LYS A 63 7.31 -7.24 -2.36
C LYS A 63 7.98 -6.43 -3.48
N PRO A 64 8.85 -7.00 -4.36
CA PRO A 64 9.48 -6.22 -5.42
C PRO A 64 8.48 -5.61 -6.40
N PHE A 65 7.40 -6.34 -6.69
CA PHE A 65 6.34 -5.90 -7.58
C PHE A 65 5.55 -4.75 -6.95
N ILE A 66 5.12 -4.89 -5.69
CA ILE A 66 4.38 -3.84 -4.96
C ILE A 66 5.22 -2.57 -4.87
N ILE A 67 6.50 -2.70 -4.51
CA ILE A 67 7.44 -1.56 -4.45
C ILE A 67 7.52 -0.86 -5.81
N SER A 68 7.55 -1.62 -6.92
CA SER A 68 7.55 -1.03 -8.26
C SER A 68 6.26 -0.23 -8.54
N GLN A 69 5.09 -0.75 -8.16
CA GLN A 69 3.82 -0.06 -8.35
C GLN A 69 3.74 1.24 -7.53
N LEU A 70 4.13 1.18 -6.26
CA LEU A 70 4.16 2.38 -5.39
C LEU A 70 5.15 3.43 -5.89
N ASN A 71 6.31 3.02 -6.41
CA ASN A 71 7.26 3.95 -7.02
C ASN A 71 6.71 4.60 -8.30
N THR A 72 5.94 3.88 -9.10
CA THR A 72 5.23 4.46 -10.25
C THR A 72 4.21 5.50 -9.79
N ALA A 73 3.40 5.16 -8.78
CA ALA A 73 2.41 6.08 -8.21
C ALA A 73 3.04 7.35 -7.62
N ILE A 74 4.21 7.25 -6.97
CA ILE A 74 4.99 8.41 -6.49
C ILE A 74 5.38 9.33 -7.65
N ARG A 75 5.85 8.78 -8.77
CA ARG A 75 6.24 9.58 -9.94
C ARG A 75 5.05 10.27 -10.58
N GLU A 76 3.92 9.57 -10.67
CA GLU A 76 2.69 10.11 -11.23
C GLU A 76 2.05 11.20 -10.35
N ASN A 77 2.32 11.17 -9.05
CA ASN A 77 1.78 12.11 -8.06
C ASN A 77 2.87 12.98 -7.41
N GLU A 78 3.97 13.26 -8.12
CA GLU A 78 5.18 13.90 -7.54
C GLU A 78 4.93 15.26 -6.84
N ASN A 79 3.86 15.95 -7.24
CA ASN A 79 3.48 17.26 -6.69
C ASN A 79 2.55 17.16 -5.47
N ASP A 80 2.00 15.98 -5.18
CA ASP A 80 1.16 15.72 -4.02
C ASP A 80 2.01 15.13 -2.89
N LYS A 81 2.45 16.02 -1.98
CA LYS A 81 3.34 15.65 -0.87
C LYS A 81 2.72 14.63 0.08
N GLU A 82 1.40 14.67 0.24
CA GLU A 82 0.70 13.78 1.15
C GLU A 82 0.67 12.36 0.56
N LEU A 83 0.31 12.24 -0.72
CA LEU A 83 0.30 10.95 -1.42
C LEU A 83 1.71 10.35 -1.55
N VAL A 84 2.70 11.17 -1.89
CA VAL A 84 4.10 10.72 -1.94
C VAL A 84 4.54 10.20 -0.57
N SER A 85 4.15 10.85 0.52
CA SER A 85 4.45 10.41 1.88
C SER A 85 3.81 9.05 2.17
N ILE A 86 2.51 8.89 1.87
CA ILE A 86 1.77 7.64 2.06
C ILE A 86 2.42 6.47 1.30
N PHE A 87 2.70 6.64 0.01
CA PHE A 87 3.32 5.58 -0.79
C PHE A 87 4.74 5.26 -0.32
N SER A 88 5.54 6.27 0.06
CA SER A 88 6.89 6.07 0.59
C SER A 88 6.87 5.28 1.90
N ARG A 89 5.89 5.54 2.76
CA ARG A 89 5.68 4.77 4.00
C ARG A 89 5.29 3.34 3.73
N GLY A 90 4.43 3.11 2.73
CA GLY A 90 4.12 1.76 2.27
C GLY A 90 5.36 0.99 1.81
N ILE A 91 6.24 1.63 1.03
CA ILE A 91 7.53 1.03 0.63
C ILE A 91 8.40 0.70 1.85
N ASN A 92 8.51 1.62 2.80
CA ASN A 92 9.30 1.39 4.01
C ASN A 92 8.77 0.20 4.81
N GLY A 93 7.45 0.06 4.92
CA GLY A 93 6.79 -1.06 5.59
C GLY A 93 7.06 -2.43 4.97
N LEU A 94 7.33 -2.47 3.67
CA LEU A 94 7.67 -3.71 2.95
C LEU A 94 9.13 -4.12 3.14
N CYS A 95 10.00 -3.17 3.53
CA CYS A 95 11.44 -3.37 3.69
C CYS A 95 11.86 -3.77 5.11
N VAL A 96 10.92 -3.81 6.07
CA VAL A 96 11.12 -4.29 7.44
C VAL A 96 11.00 -5.82 7.48
#